data_AF-A0A368GXX4-F1
#
_entry.id   AF-A0A368GXX4-F1
#
_cell.length_a   1.000
_cell.length_b   1.000
_cell.length_c   1.000
_cell.angle_alpha   90.00
_cell.angle_beta   90.00
_cell.angle_gamma   90.00
#
_symmetry.space_group_name_H-M   'P 1'
#
loop_
_entity.id
_entity.type
_entity.pdbx_description
1 polymer ?
#
loop_
_entity_poly.entity_id
_entity_poly.type
_entity_poly.pdbx_seq_one_letter_code
_entity_poly.pdbx_strand_id
1 'polypeptide(L)'
;MLRFELRIARVCKNVTKCRSKHHLAGDDYQFLQRSVIPSYHFQKSLRRLPIPKLGDTCNRFLASAKVILSDADYKKTEAVVRSFEKNEGQVILLCKRGFLKILKSTAHYSPSH
;
A
#
# COMPACT_ATOMS: atom_id res chain seq x y z
N MET A 1 -18.19 -33.85 -50.65
CA MET A 1 -19.01 -34.20 -49.46
C MET A 1 -18.43 -33.43 -48.28
N LEU A 2 -19.08 -32.54 -47.54
CA LEU A 2 -20.41 -31.95 -47.51
C LEU A 2 -20.21 -30.56 -46.87
N ARG A 3 -20.65 -29.50 -47.53
CA ARG A 3 -20.86 -28.17 -46.93
C ARG A 3 -21.87 -28.34 -45.78
N PHE A 4 -21.50 -27.97 -44.57
CA PHE A 4 -22.45 -27.72 -43.48
C PHE A 4 -22.44 -26.22 -43.15
N GLU A 5 -23.24 -25.47 -43.92
CA GLU A 5 -23.65 -24.11 -43.61
C GLU A 5 -24.63 -24.16 -42.41
N LEU A 6 -24.10 -23.95 -41.20
CA LEU A 6 -24.93 -23.67 -40.02
C LEU A 6 -25.44 -22.23 -40.12
N ARG A 7 -26.58 -22.09 -40.78
CA ARG A 7 -27.42 -20.88 -40.77
C ARG A 7 -27.95 -20.67 -39.34
N ILE A 8 -27.14 -20.07 -38.47
CA ILE A 8 -27.63 -19.56 -37.19
C ILE A 8 -28.45 -18.30 -37.50
N ALA A 9 -29.77 -18.45 -37.34
CA ALA A 9 -30.73 -17.38 -37.48
C ALA A 9 -30.36 -16.20 -36.58
N ARG A 10 -30.31 -15.01 -37.17
CA ARG A 10 -30.22 -13.72 -36.48
C ARG A 10 -31.43 -13.55 -35.56
N VAL A 11 -31.28 -13.87 -34.28
CA VAL A 11 -32.21 -13.45 -33.23
C VAL A 11 -31.40 -12.85 -32.10
N CYS A 12 -31.26 -11.53 -32.16
CA CYS A 12 -31.06 -10.59 -31.05
C CYS A 12 -31.13 -9.18 -31.67
N LYS A 13 -32.21 -8.89 -32.39
CA LYS A 13 -32.53 -7.50 -32.74
C LYS A 13 -33.36 -6.95 -31.58
N ASN A 14 -32.84 -5.88 -31.00
CA ASN A 14 -33.43 -5.08 -29.91
C ASN A 14 -33.09 -5.58 -28.50
N VAL A 15 -31.78 -5.66 -28.20
CA VAL A 15 -31.35 -5.13 -26.89
C VAL A 15 -31.54 -3.63 -27.00
N THR A 16 -32.70 -3.12 -26.58
CA THR A 16 -32.79 -1.73 -26.15
C THR A 16 -31.62 -1.56 -25.22
N LYS A 17 -30.63 -0.75 -25.64
CA LYS A 17 -29.56 -0.34 -24.75
C LYS A 17 -30.28 0.45 -23.66
N CYS A 18 -30.67 -0.24 -22.60
CA CYS A 18 -31.03 0.37 -21.33
C CYS A 18 -29.73 0.98 -20.81
N ARG A 19 -29.28 2.07 -21.45
CA ARG A 19 -28.53 3.08 -20.74
C ARG A 19 -29.49 3.50 -19.67
N SER A 20 -29.31 2.94 -18.48
CA SER A 20 -29.84 3.50 -17.25
C SER A 20 -29.62 5.01 -17.38
N LYS A 21 -30.70 5.76 -17.62
CA LYS A 21 -30.65 7.20 -17.49
C LYS A 21 -30.53 7.40 -16.00
N HIS A 22 -29.29 7.37 -15.52
CA HIS A 22 -29.00 7.60 -14.12
C HIS A 22 -29.68 8.93 -13.78
N HIS A 23 -30.65 8.89 -12.87
CA HIS A 23 -31.35 10.07 -12.36
C HIS A 23 -30.45 10.80 -11.36
N LEU A 24 -29.19 11.00 -11.75
CA LEU A 24 -28.20 11.71 -10.98
C LEU A 24 -28.10 13.08 -11.63
N ALA A 25 -28.57 14.10 -10.93
CA ALA A 25 -28.53 15.49 -11.36
C ALA A 25 -27.73 16.30 -10.34
N GLY A 26 -26.96 17.28 -10.80
CA GLY A 26 -26.17 18.15 -9.93
C GLY A 26 -25.05 17.42 -9.20
N ASP A 27 -24.90 17.71 -7.91
CA ASP A 27 -23.80 17.21 -7.06
C ASP A 27 -23.70 15.67 -7.03
N ASP A 28 -24.84 14.97 -7.11
CA ASP A 28 -24.91 13.50 -7.06
C ASP A 28 -24.41 12.82 -8.35
N TYR A 29 -24.27 13.57 -9.45
CA TYR A 29 -23.59 13.11 -10.66
C TYR A 29 -22.08 13.40 -10.61
N GLN A 30 -21.69 14.51 -9.97
CA GLN A 30 -20.33 15.02 -10.01
C GLN A 30 -19.41 14.37 -8.96
N PHE A 31 -19.97 13.92 -7.83
CA PHE A 31 -19.20 13.33 -6.73
C PHE A 31 -19.66 11.91 -6.44
N LEU A 32 -18.72 10.96 -6.42
CA LEU A 32 -18.99 9.59 -5.98
C LEU A 32 -19.30 9.52 -4.48
N GLN A 33 -18.69 10.41 -3.70
CA GLN A 33 -18.92 10.51 -2.26
C GLN A 33 -18.69 11.96 -1.81
N ARG A 34 -19.65 12.50 -1.06
CA ARG A 34 -19.51 13.78 -0.36
C ARG A 34 -19.39 13.51 1.14
N SER A 35 -18.21 13.69 1.69
CA SER A 35 -18.01 13.56 3.14
C SER A 35 -18.41 14.85 3.85
N VAL A 36 -19.16 14.72 4.96
CA VAL A 36 -19.51 15.85 5.83
C VAL A 36 -18.27 16.44 6.52
N ILE A 37 -17.26 15.60 6.71
CA ILE A 37 -15.98 15.94 7.31
C ILE A 37 -14.94 16.01 6.18
N PRO A 38 -14.00 16.99 6.19
CA PRO A 38 -12.91 17.01 5.21
C PRO A 38 -12.15 15.69 5.20
N SER A 39 -11.82 15.18 4.02
CA SER A 39 -11.16 13.87 3.87
C SER A 39 -9.88 13.73 4.69
N TYR A 40 -9.17 14.83 4.93
CA TYR A 40 -7.92 14.88 5.70
C TYR A 40 -8.08 15.41 7.13
N HIS A 41 -9.31 15.50 7.65
CA HIS A 41 -9.58 16.09 8.97
C HIS A 41 -8.76 15.44 10.10
N PHE A 42 -8.61 14.12 10.09
CA PHE A 42 -7.86 13.40 11.13
C PHE A 42 -6.36 13.33 10.90
N GLN A 43 -5.82 13.83 9.78
CA GLN A 43 -4.40 13.73 9.46
C GLN A 43 -3.52 14.37 10.53
N LYS A 44 -3.94 15.52 11.09
CA LYS A 44 -3.20 16.23 12.15
C LYS A 44 -3.22 15.50 13.49
N SER A 45 -4.22 14.66 13.73
CA SER A 45 -4.38 13.88 14.97
C SER A 45 -3.82 12.46 14.90
N LEU A 46 -3.30 12.03 13.73
CA LEU A 46 -2.74 10.69 13.61
C LEU A 46 -1.54 10.53 14.54
N ARG A 47 -1.56 9.45 15.33
CA ARG A 47 -0.43 9.09 16.19
C ARG A 47 0.75 8.71 15.32
N ARG A 48 1.95 9.07 15.77
CA ARG A 48 3.19 8.71 15.10
C ARG A 48 3.38 7.20 15.10
N LEU A 49 3.85 6.68 13.97
CA LEU A 49 4.24 5.29 13.88
C LEU A 49 5.44 5.03 14.82
N PRO A 50 5.37 4.02 15.71
CA PRO A 50 6.49 3.68 16.57
C PRO A 50 7.64 3.11 15.74
N ILE A 51 8.86 3.50 16.10
CA ILE A 51 10.07 2.95 15.49
C ILE A 51 10.41 1.65 16.24
N PRO A 52 10.50 0.49 15.55
CA PRO A 52 10.83 -0.77 16.20
C PRO A 52 12.27 -0.76 16.73
N LYS A 53 12.55 -1.61 17.72
CA LYS A 53 13.90 -1.80 18.25
C LYS A 53 14.77 -2.54 17.21
N LEU A 54 16.08 -2.32 17.24
CA LEU A 54 17.02 -2.97 16.31
C LEU A 54 16.93 -4.49 16.40
N GLY A 55 17.09 -5.04 17.60
CA GLY A 55 17.09 -6.47 17.84
C GLY A 55 15.79 -7.13 17.40
N ASP A 56 14.63 -6.51 17.67
CA ASP A 56 13.34 -7.02 17.22
C ASP A 56 13.25 -7.07 15.68
N THR A 57 13.82 -6.07 15.00
CA THR A 57 13.87 -6.00 13.54
C THR A 57 14.80 -7.07 12.96
N CYS A 58 16.01 -7.21 13.53
CA CYS A 58 16.98 -8.24 13.15
C CYS A 58 16.45 -9.66 13.37
N ASN A 59 15.79 -9.92 14.49
CA ASN A 59 15.20 -11.22 14.80
C ASN A 59 14.04 -11.58 13.86
N ARG A 60 13.16 -10.62 13.56
CA ARG A 60 12.08 -10.82 12.57
C ARG A 60 12.62 -11.06 11.17
N PHE A 61 13.68 -10.34 10.79
CA PHE A 61 14.37 -10.57 9.52
C PHE A 61 14.94 -11.99 9.45
N LEU A 62 15.69 -12.44 10.47
CA LEU A 62 16.22 -13.81 10.51
C LEU A 62 15.11 -14.87 10.50
N ALA A 63 14.01 -14.64 11.23
CA ALA A 63 12.85 -15.53 11.19
C ALA A 63 12.26 -15.67 9.78
N SER A 64 12.16 -14.57 9.02
CA SER A 64 11.72 -14.62 7.62
C SER A 64 12.74 -15.27 6.69
N ALA A 65 14.03 -15.00 6.91
CA ALA A 65 15.12 -15.56 6.10
C ALA A 65 15.24 -17.08 6.28
N LYS A 66 14.98 -17.59 7.49
CA LYS A 66 14.98 -19.03 7.81
C LYS A 66 13.97 -19.84 7.00
N VAL A 67 12.85 -19.23 6.59
CA VAL A 67 11.83 -19.90 5.78
C VAL A 67 12.27 -20.05 4.32
N ILE A 68 13.21 -19.22 3.87
CA ILE A 68 13.59 -19.08 2.46
C ILE A 68 14.97 -19.67 2.17
N LEU A 69 15.91 -19.58 3.12
CA LEU A 69 17.31 -19.93 2.93
C LEU A 69 17.64 -21.36 3.37
N SER A 70 18.67 -21.95 2.75
CA SER A 70 19.31 -23.18 3.20
C SER A 70 20.06 -22.95 4.54
N ASP A 71 20.27 -24.01 5.33
CA ASP A 71 20.95 -23.90 6.63
C ASP A 71 22.36 -23.30 6.54
N ALA A 72 23.08 -23.57 5.44
CA ALA A 72 24.42 -23.04 5.23
C ALA A 72 24.41 -21.53 4.97
N ASP A 73 23.46 -21.05 4.17
CA ASP A 73 23.34 -19.62 3.87
C ASP A 73 22.70 -18.86 5.01
N TYR A 74 21.75 -19.47 5.73
CA TYR A 74 21.17 -18.91 6.95
C TYR A 74 22.26 -18.59 7.99
N LYS A 75 23.22 -19.50 8.24
CA LYS A 75 24.31 -19.26 9.19
C LYS A 75 25.21 -18.09 8.79
N LYS A 76 25.50 -17.95 7.49
CA LYS A 76 26.27 -16.80 6.98
C LYS A 76 25.50 -15.49 7.18
N THR A 77 24.22 -15.48 6.82
CA THR A 77 23.34 -14.32 6.99
C THR A 77 23.18 -13.96 8.47
N GLU A 78 23.04 -14.93 9.35
CA GLU A 78 22.97 -14.70 10.80
C GLU A 78 24.23 -14.00 11.32
N ALA A 79 25.42 -14.48 10.95
CA ALA A 79 26.67 -13.85 11.36
C ALA A 79 26.75 -12.37 10.91
N VAL A 80 26.34 -12.08 9.67
CA VAL A 80 26.31 -10.71 9.13
C VAL A 80 25.27 -9.83 9.83
N VAL A 81 24.07 -10.37 10.10
CA VAL A 81 23.01 -9.60 10.79
C VAL A 81 23.43 -9.27 12.23
N ARG A 82 24.11 -10.20 12.91
CA ARG A 82 24.61 -9.98 14.27
C ARG A 82 25.80 -9.01 14.32
N SER A 83 26.68 -9.01 13.31
CA SER A 83 27.73 -8.01 13.21
C SER A 83 27.17 -6.62 12.88
N PHE A 84 26.14 -6.55 12.04
CA PHE A 84 25.40 -5.31 11.76
C PHE A 84 24.71 -4.75 13.00
N GLU A 85 24.05 -5.61 13.79
CA GLU A 85 23.35 -5.22 15.03
C GLU A 85 24.28 -4.53 16.04
N LYS A 86 25.54 -4.98 16.14
CA LYS A 86 26.53 -4.43 17.08
C LYS A 86 27.24 -3.17 16.58
N ASN A 87 27.39 -3.02 15.26
CA ASN A 87 28.17 -1.93 14.67
C ASN A 87 27.23 -0.88 14.04
N GLU A 88 27.05 -0.95 12.72
CA GLU A 88 26.42 0.08 11.90
C GLU A 88 24.91 0.24 12.16
N GLY A 89 24.24 -0.82 12.58
CA GLY A 89 22.79 -0.83 12.80
C GLY A 89 22.34 0.18 13.86
N GLN A 90 23.16 0.42 14.88
CA GLN A 90 22.85 1.38 15.92
C GLN A 90 22.94 2.83 15.38
N VAL A 91 23.96 3.12 14.57
CA VAL A 91 24.17 4.45 13.97
C VAL A 91 23.04 4.80 13.00
N ILE A 92 22.64 3.86 12.15
CA ILE A 92 21.57 4.06 11.16
C ILE A 92 20.22 4.28 11.87
N LEU A 93 19.91 3.50 12.91
CA LEU A 93 18.68 3.70 13.67
C LEU A 93 18.63 5.04 14.38
N LEU A 94 19.75 5.49 14.95
CA LEU A 94 19.85 6.81 15.56
C LEU A 94 19.61 7.92 14.53
N CYS A 95 20.20 7.80 13.34
CA CYS A 95 19.98 8.72 12.23
C CYS A 95 18.51 8.73 11.79
N LYS A 96 17.87 7.57 11.61
CA LYS A 96 16.43 7.47 11.29
C LYS A 96 15.54 8.09 12.37
N ARG A 97 15.88 7.90 13.65
CA ARG A 97 15.18 8.55 14.76
C ARG A 97 15.33 10.07 14.72
N GLY A 98 16.49 10.58 14.30
CA GLY A 98 16.72 12.00 14.05
C GLY A 98 15.87 12.53 12.89
N PHE A 99 15.87 11.84 11.75
CA PHE A 99 15.10 12.22 10.57
C PHE A 99 13.59 12.23 10.80
N LEU A 100 13.05 11.21 11.47
CA LEU A 100 11.63 11.18 11.90
C LEU A 100 11.28 12.28 12.91
N LYS A 101 12.27 12.84 13.61
CA LYS A 101 12.08 14.05 14.43
C LYS A 101 12.08 15.35 13.63
N ILE A 102 12.71 15.38 12.46
CA ILE A 102 12.77 16.58 11.60
C ILE A 102 11.50 16.69 10.76
N LEU A 103 10.99 15.60 10.21
CA LEU A 103 9.71 15.57 9.47
C LEU A 103 8.46 15.85 10.34
N LYS A 104 8.65 16.14 11.64
CA LYS A 104 7.56 16.45 12.57
C LYS A 104 6.75 17.68 12.16
N SER A 105 7.31 18.61 11.37
CA SER A 105 6.65 19.83 10.91
C SER A 105 6.19 19.78 9.45
N THR A 106 6.70 18.87 8.63
CA THR A 106 6.42 18.86 7.17
C THR A 106 5.13 18.13 6.80
N ALA A 107 4.44 17.51 7.75
CA ALA A 107 3.10 16.97 7.54
C ALA A 107 2.00 18.07 7.53
N HIS A 108 2.38 19.33 7.69
CA HIS A 108 1.49 20.47 7.50
C HIS A 108 1.43 20.80 6.00
N TYR A 109 0.49 20.16 5.31
CA TYR A 109 0.08 20.54 3.97
C TYR A 109 -0.22 22.05 3.93
N SER A 110 0.53 22.78 3.10
CA SER A 110 0.26 24.18 2.75
C SER A 110 -1.00 24.19 1.88
N PRO A 111 -2.07 24.91 2.26
CA PRO A 111 -3.22 25.07 1.37
C PRO A 111 -2.74 25.85 0.16
N SER A 112 -2.73 25.21 -1.01
CA SER A 112 -2.71 25.90 -2.29
C SER A 112 -4.00 26.71 -2.41
N HIS A 113 -3.86 28.03 -2.47
CA HIS A 113 -4.91 28.95 -2.91
C HIS A 113 -5.30 28.67 -4.36
#